data_AF-X1UK99-F1
#
_entry.id   AF-X1UK99-F1
#
_cell.length_a   1.000
_cell.length_b   1.000
_cell.length_c   1.000
_cell.angle_alpha   90.00
_cell.angle_beta   90.00
_cell.angle_gamma   90.00
#
_symmetry.space_group_name_H-M   'P 1'
#
loop_
_entity.id
_entity.type
_entity.pdbx_description
1 polymer ?
#
loop_
_entity_poly.entity_id
_entity_poly.type
_entity_poly.pdbx_seq_one_letter_code
_entity_poly.pdbx_strand_id
1 'polypeptide(L)'
;PDRGSFSSLITQIKGAKVKLAVTGGKTVSGTILGIEEFDKLIKDEKIAEKRLILFQDDEVISKIKFTEIKTLDILNEEIKKDLKFFLDTIISGKKKDAKKIKINCESGGNDEVDRIIFVSYIRESPIWKTSYRLIMSKEQALEEKCLLSGWSLIENTTNQDWENIELSLVAGMPVSFKYEFYQPIFIQRPVIRPPRVLSVKPTEIEEGFEMEKFRDYEMAEIAAKPAAMRKKAKMRTGVPPPAPGAPPRGAIGYGGMQSVMDDDALLEKVKSQTKI
;
A
#
# COMPACT_ATOMS: atom_id res chain seq x y z
N PRO A 1 0.92 -5.33 22.19
CA PRO A 1 1.64 -4.16 22.72
C PRO A 1 3.15 -4.31 22.47
N ASP A 2 3.73 -3.39 21.70
CA ASP A 2 5.09 -3.57 21.13
C ASP A 2 6.21 -3.09 22.05
N ARG A 3 5.88 -2.52 23.22
CA ARG A 3 6.79 -2.25 24.34
C ARG A 3 6.12 -2.67 25.64
N GLY A 4 6.89 -3.26 26.56
CA GLY A 4 6.42 -3.62 27.90
C GLY A 4 5.26 -4.63 27.92
N SER A 5 5.16 -5.52 26.94
CA SER A 5 4.04 -6.45 26.76
C SER A 5 3.64 -7.21 28.03
N PHE A 6 4.62 -7.77 28.74
CA PHE A 6 4.39 -8.49 30.00
C PHE A 6 3.89 -7.56 31.12
N SER A 7 4.48 -6.37 31.31
CA SER A 7 3.96 -5.38 32.26
C SER A 7 2.51 -4.99 31.95
N SER A 8 2.22 -4.71 30.68
CA SER A 8 0.86 -4.33 30.25
C SER A 8 -0.16 -5.44 30.50
N LEU A 9 0.21 -6.70 30.29
CA LEU A 9 -0.65 -7.85 30.56
C LEU A 9 -0.92 -7.99 32.06
N ILE A 10 0.14 -8.00 32.89
CA ILE A 10 0.03 -8.13 34.35
C ILE A 10 -0.89 -7.05 34.95
N THR A 11 -0.79 -5.81 34.49
CA THR A 11 -1.66 -4.71 34.96
C THR A 11 -3.13 -4.93 34.58
N GLN A 12 -3.42 -5.56 33.44
CA GLN A 12 -4.78 -5.91 33.00
C GLN A 12 -5.36 -7.10 33.79
N ILE A 13 -4.53 -8.07 34.18
CA ILE A 13 -4.95 -9.26 34.96
C ILE A 13 -4.71 -9.12 36.47
N LYS A 14 -4.70 -7.89 37.00
CA LYS A 14 -4.62 -7.64 38.45
C LYS A 14 -5.80 -8.31 39.16
N GLY A 15 -5.53 -9.00 40.26
CA GLY A 15 -6.51 -9.83 40.97
C GLY A 15 -6.67 -11.25 40.44
N ALA A 16 -6.03 -11.62 39.32
CA ALA A 16 -6.03 -13.01 38.85
C ALA A 16 -5.13 -13.90 39.73
N LYS A 17 -5.59 -15.13 39.99
CA LYS A 17 -4.72 -16.20 40.50
C LYS A 17 -3.81 -16.72 39.39
N VAL A 18 -2.52 -16.81 39.68
CA VAL A 18 -1.47 -17.25 38.75
C VAL A 18 -0.50 -18.21 39.41
N LYS A 19 0.17 -19.02 38.59
CA LYS A 19 1.31 -19.85 38.98
C LYS A 19 2.54 -19.42 38.18
N LEU A 20 3.62 -19.09 38.88
CA LEU A 20 4.88 -18.60 38.31
C LEU A 20 5.95 -19.69 38.44
N ALA A 21 6.78 -19.87 37.41
CA ALA A 21 8.06 -20.56 37.56
C ALA A 21 9.19 -19.54 37.61
N VAL A 22 9.96 -19.57 38.69
CA VAL A 22 11.06 -18.65 38.97
C VAL A 22 12.40 -19.33 38.70
N THR A 23 13.42 -18.56 38.34
CA THR A 23 14.80 -19.03 38.21
C THR A 23 15.25 -19.76 39.48
N GLY A 24 15.91 -20.91 39.30
CA GLY A 24 16.16 -21.87 40.39
C GLY A 24 15.10 -22.96 40.54
N GLY A 25 14.11 -23.04 39.64
CA GLY A 25 13.14 -24.14 39.59
C GLY A 25 12.01 -24.06 40.62
N LYS A 26 11.97 -22.99 41.42
CA LYS A 26 10.89 -22.75 42.39
C LYS A 26 9.62 -22.33 41.66
N THR A 27 8.50 -22.98 41.98
CA THR A 27 7.17 -22.55 41.56
C THR A 27 6.46 -21.82 42.68
N VAL A 28 5.80 -20.70 42.36
CA VAL A 28 5.07 -19.87 43.33
C VAL A 28 3.64 -19.67 42.84
N SER A 29 2.63 -19.94 43.68
CA SER A 29 1.22 -19.61 43.42
C SER A 29 0.81 -18.36 44.19
N GLY A 30 -0.19 -17.64 43.68
CA GLY A 30 -0.78 -16.52 44.39
C GLY A 30 -1.64 -15.63 43.52
N THR A 31 -2.05 -14.50 44.07
CA THR A 31 -2.90 -13.49 43.43
C THR A 31 -2.09 -12.25 43.07
N ILE A 32 -2.23 -11.75 41.84
CA ILE A 32 -1.50 -10.57 41.37
C ILE A 32 -2.02 -9.30 42.08
N LEU A 33 -1.15 -8.62 42.84
CA LEU A 33 -1.44 -7.31 43.42
C LEU A 33 -1.05 -6.14 42.50
N GLY A 34 -0.01 -6.31 41.67
CA GLY A 34 0.43 -5.33 40.68
C GLY A 34 1.93 -5.37 40.38
N ILE A 35 2.43 -4.26 39.81
CA ILE A 35 3.84 -4.06 39.46
C ILE A 35 4.38 -2.88 40.26
N GLU A 36 5.62 -3.00 40.71
CA GLU A 36 6.40 -1.94 41.34
C GLU A 36 7.62 -1.64 40.45
N GLU A 37 7.89 -0.37 40.19
CA GLU A 37 9.03 0.08 39.36
C GLU A 37 10.04 0.79 40.26
N PHE A 38 11.31 0.39 40.15
CA PHE A 38 12.42 0.92 40.96
C PHE A 38 13.51 1.48 40.05
N ASP A 39 13.83 2.77 40.20
CA ASP A 39 15.04 3.34 39.62
C ASP A 39 16.26 2.89 40.41
N LYS A 40 17.15 2.12 39.79
CA LYS A 40 18.43 1.73 40.36
C LYS A 40 19.56 2.42 39.60
N LEU A 41 20.29 3.30 40.28
CA LEU A 41 21.52 3.90 39.77
C LEU A 41 22.65 2.87 39.85
N ILE A 42 23.23 2.53 38.70
CA ILE A 42 24.41 1.66 38.59
C ILE A 42 25.39 2.36 37.64
N LYS A 43 26.55 2.79 38.15
CA LYS A 43 27.60 3.48 37.38
C LYS A 43 27.05 4.66 36.55
N ASP A 44 26.37 5.58 37.21
CA ASP A 44 25.69 6.77 36.64
C ASP A 44 24.57 6.53 35.60
N GLU A 45 24.29 5.28 35.21
CA GLU A 45 23.09 4.95 34.44
C GLU A 45 21.90 4.63 35.36
N LYS A 46 20.73 5.20 35.04
CA LYS A 46 19.45 4.84 35.67
C LYS A 46 18.85 3.62 34.99
N ILE A 47 18.79 2.50 35.70
CA ILE A 47 18.15 1.27 35.24
C ILE A 47 16.82 1.09 35.99
N ALA A 48 15.70 1.13 35.27
CA ALA A 48 14.37 0.86 35.81
C ALA A 48 14.17 -0.66 35.97
N GLU A 49 14.25 -1.17 37.20
CA GLU A 49 13.96 -2.56 37.55
C GLU A 49 12.46 -2.72 37.89
N LYS A 50 11.79 -3.71 37.28
CA LYS A 50 10.37 -4.01 37.55
C LYS A 50 10.22 -5.25 38.41
N ARG A 51 9.33 -5.18 39.39
CA ARG A 51 9.00 -6.29 40.30
C ARG A 51 7.51 -6.57 40.29
N LEU A 52 7.15 -7.84 40.24
CA LEU A 52 5.78 -8.34 40.39
C LEU A 52 5.49 -8.49 41.87
N ILE A 53 4.38 -7.90 42.34
CA ILE A 53 3.87 -8.10 43.70
C ILE A 53 2.80 -9.20 43.66
N LEU A 54 3.03 -10.27 44.42
CA LEU A 54 2.15 -11.43 44.49
C LEU A 54 1.76 -11.70 45.96
N PHE A 55 0.46 -11.80 46.23
CA PHE A 55 -0.08 -12.28 47.49
C PHE A 55 -0.19 -13.81 47.44
N GLN A 56 0.63 -14.51 48.20
CA GLN A 56 0.69 -15.97 48.21
C GLN A 56 -0.41 -16.58 49.08
N ASP A 57 -0.64 -17.89 48.94
CA ASP A 57 -1.70 -18.61 49.65
C ASP A 57 -1.39 -18.78 51.17
N ASP A 58 -0.18 -18.43 51.63
CA ASP A 58 0.27 -18.37 53.03
C ASP A 58 0.09 -16.97 53.67
N GLU A 59 -0.71 -16.10 53.03
CA GLU A 59 -0.93 -14.69 53.38
C GLU A 59 0.33 -13.78 53.27
N VAL A 60 1.45 -14.28 52.73
CA VAL A 60 2.68 -13.50 52.57
C VAL A 60 2.67 -12.71 51.26
N ILE A 61 3.02 -11.42 51.36
CA ILE A 61 3.29 -10.57 50.19
C ILE A 61 4.73 -10.78 49.74
N SER A 62 4.90 -11.25 48.50
CA SER A 62 6.20 -11.47 47.88
C SER A 62 6.45 -10.52 46.71
N LYS A 63 7.72 -10.10 46.56
CA LYS A 63 8.19 -9.24 45.45
C LYS A 63 9.18 -10.03 44.60
N ILE A 64 8.82 -10.34 43.36
CA ILE A 64 9.61 -11.16 42.42
C ILE A 64 10.12 -10.27 41.29
N LYS A 65 11.40 -10.33 40.94
CA LYS A 65 11.92 -9.53 39.82
C LYS A 65 11.43 -10.07 38.48
N PHE A 66 11.15 -9.18 37.53
CA PHE A 66 10.74 -9.58 36.18
C PHE A 66 11.78 -10.46 35.48
N THR A 67 13.08 -10.25 35.75
CA THR A 67 14.20 -11.06 35.23
C THR A 67 14.27 -12.48 35.80
N GLU A 68 13.60 -12.75 36.91
CA GLU A 68 13.60 -14.06 37.57
C GLU A 68 12.40 -14.92 37.11
N ILE A 69 11.38 -14.34 36.49
CA ILE A 69 10.17 -15.03 36.00
C ILE A 69 10.44 -15.69 34.65
N LYS A 70 10.29 -17.02 34.57
CA LYS A 70 10.44 -17.80 33.32
C LYS A 70 9.11 -18.10 32.65
N THR A 71 8.11 -18.50 33.43
CA THR A 71 6.76 -18.78 32.93
C THR A 71 5.71 -18.22 33.89
N LEU A 72 4.57 -17.83 33.34
CA LEU A 72 3.37 -17.45 34.06
C LEU A 72 2.21 -18.26 33.47
N ASP A 73 1.51 -19.00 34.32
CA ASP A 73 0.26 -19.68 34.01
C ASP A 73 -0.89 -18.98 34.74
N ILE A 74 -2.00 -18.77 34.02
CA ILE A 74 -3.20 -18.12 34.54
C ILE A 74 -4.15 -19.22 35.00
N LEU A 75 -4.46 -19.24 36.30
CA LEU A 75 -5.29 -20.29 36.90
C LEU A 75 -6.80 -20.03 36.71
N ASN A 76 -7.19 -18.80 36.37
CA ASN A 76 -8.58 -18.48 36.01
C ASN A 76 -8.84 -18.79 34.53
N GLU A 77 -9.69 -19.79 34.28
CA GLU A 77 -10.08 -20.24 32.93
C GLU A 77 -10.90 -19.22 32.13
N GLU A 78 -11.63 -18.29 32.77
CA GLU A 78 -12.35 -17.23 32.07
C GLU A 78 -11.37 -16.25 31.41
N ILE A 79 -10.41 -15.74 32.21
CA ILE A 79 -9.34 -14.86 31.73
C ILE A 79 -8.50 -15.55 30.65
N LYS A 80 -8.26 -16.86 30.77
CA LYS A 80 -7.55 -17.66 29.76
C LYS A 80 -8.33 -17.75 28.43
N LYS A 81 -9.65 -17.93 28.48
CA LYS A 81 -10.53 -17.91 27.29
C LYS A 81 -10.58 -16.53 26.64
N ASP A 82 -10.74 -15.47 27.43
CA ASP A 82 -10.80 -14.09 26.93
C ASP A 82 -9.48 -13.65 26.28
N LEU A 83 -8.34 -13.96 26.91
CA LEU A 83 -7.01 -13.70 26.34
C LEU A 83 -6.83 -14.44 25.02
N LYS A 84 -7.24 -15.72 24.94
CA LYS A 84 -7.18 -16.49 23.69
C LYS A 84 -8.06 -15.87 22.61
N PHE A 85 -9.31 -15.52 22.94
CA PHE A 85 -10.24 -14.88 22.01
C PHE A 85 -9.72 -13.53 21.50
N PHE A 86 -9.13 -12.72 22.37
CA PHE A 86 -8.50 -11.45 22.00
C PHE A 86 -7.31 -11.63 21.04
N LEU A 87 -6.43 -12.59 21.31
CA LEU A 87 -5.29 -12.91 20.43
C LEU A 87 -5.75 -13.46 19.07
N ASP A 88 -6.72 -14.37 19.06
CA ASP A 88 -7.33 -14.89 17.82
C ASP A 88 -8.01 -13.77 17.01
N THR A 89 -8.62 -12.79 17.69
CA THR A 89 -9.25 -11.61 17.06
C THR A 89 -8.20 -10.67 16.46
N ILE A 90 -7.07 -10.42 17.13
CA ILE A 90 -5.94 -9.64 16.55
C ILE A 90 -5.38 -10.33 15.30
N ILE A 91 -5.19 -11.65 15.33
CA ILE A 91 -4.71 -12.42 14.18
C ILE A 91 -5.71 -12.34 13.04
N SER A 92 -7.01 -12.46 13.33
CA SER A 92 -8.09 -12.31 12.35
C SER A 92 -8.10 -10.91 11.73
N GLY A 93 -7.93 -9.86 12.53
CA GLY A 93 -7.87 -8.47 12.06
C GLY A 93 -6.66 -8.13 11.18
N LYS A 94 -5.57 -8.92 11.23
CA LYS A 94 -4.46 -8.80 10.27
C LYS A 94 -4.84 -9.32 8.88
N LYS A 95 -5.76 -10.28 8.77
CA LYS A 95 -6.32 -10.77 7.49
C LYS A 95 -7.51 -9.91 7.07
N LYS A 96 -7.23 -8.66 6.67
CA LYS A 96 -8.26 -7.65 6.33
C LYS A 96 -9.31 -8.12 5.30
N ASP A 97 -8.94 -9.04 4.43
CA ASP A 97 -9.79 -9.52 3.32
C ASP A 97 -10.56 -10.81 3.64
N ALA A 98 -10.46 -11.35 4.87
CA ALA A 98 -11.10 -12.60 5.28
C ALA A 98 -12.28 -12.37 6.23
N LYS A 99 -13.52 -12.53 5.75
CA LYS A 99 -14.72 -12.56 6.60
C LYS A 99 -14.99 -13.98 7.11
N LYS A 100 -15.07 -14.15 8.43
CA LYS A 100 -15.42 -15.45 9.05
C LYS A 100 -16.94 -15.63 9.10
N ILE A 101 -17.46 -16.52 8.25
CA ILE A 101 -18.83 -17.04 8.37
C ILE A 101 -18.82 -18.18 9.40
N LYS A 102 -19.78 -18.19 10.32
CA LYS A 102 -20.05 -19.32 11.21
C LYS A 102 -21.37 -19.95 10.79
N ILE A 103 -21.37 -21.23 10.46
CA ILE A 103 -22.57 -22.01 10.19
C ILE A 103 -22.85 -22.83 11.45
N ASN A 104 -23.76 -22.34 12.29
CA ASN A 104 -24.22 -23.10 13.45
C ASN A 104 -25.24 -24.14 12.97
N CYS A 105 -24.95 -25.42 13.21
CA CYS A 105 -25.85 -26.51 12.85
C CYS A 105 -26.62 -26.92 14.10
N GLU A 106 -27.81 -26.35 14.30
CA GLU A 106 -28.65 -26.74 15.44
C GLU A 106 -29.26 -28.13 15.23
N SER A 107 -29.25 -28.94 16.29
CA SER A 107 -29.73 -30.32 16.23
C SER A 107 -31.26 -30.37 16.31
N GLY A 108 -31.92 -30.12 15.17
CA GLY A 108 -33.37 -30.25 15.01
C GLY A 108 -33.90 -31.69 14.85
N GLY A 109 -33.13 -32.71 15.26
CA GLY A 109 -33.46 -34.13 15.09
C GLY A 109 -32.32 -35.01 15.64
N ASN A 110 -32.53 -36.34 15.75
CA ASN A 110 -31.60 -37.26 16.42
C ASN A 110 -30.11 -37.03 16.06
N ASP A 111 -29.27 -37.03 17.09
CA ASP A 111 -27.82 -36.76 17.01
C ASP A 111 -27.00 -37.86 16.29
N GLU A 112 -27.67 -38.88 15.73
CA GLU A 112 -27.07 -40.03 15.02
C GLU A 112 -27.12 -39.88 13.48
N VAL A 113 -27.64 -38.77 12.94
CA VAL A 113 -27.82 -38.58 11.49
C VAL A 113 -26.77 -37.63 10.92
N ASP A 114 -25.84 -38.18 10.14
CA ASP A 114 -24.90 -37.41 9.33
C ASP A 114 -25.63 -36.48 8.35
N ARG A 115 -25.31 -35.18 8.38
CA ARG A 115 -25.88 -34.16 7.48
C ARG A 115 -24.84 -33.66 6.49
N ILE A 116 -25.13 -33.78 5.20
CA ILE A 116 -24.31 -33.20 4.14
C ILE A 116 -24.68 -31.72 3.99
N ILE A 117 -23.71 -30.83 4.18
CA ILE A 117 -23.88 -29.38 4.08
C ILE A 117 -23.12 -28.89 2.86
N PHE A 118 -23.83 -28.34 1.88
CA PHE A 118 -23.24 -27.69 0.72
C PHE A 118 -23.16 -26.18 0.95
N VAL A 119 -21.98 -25.60 0.75
CA VAL A 119 -21.73 -24.17 0.83
C VAL A 119 -21.18 -23.69 -0.51
N SER A 120 -21.95 -22.87 -1.20
CA SER A 120 -21.58 -22.27 -2.48
C SER A 120 -21.71 -20.76 -2.37
N TYR A 121 -20.81 -20.02 -3.04
CA TYR A 121 -20.91 -18.58 -3.17
C TYR A 121 -20.82 -18.20 -4.65
N ILE A 122 -21.49 -17.11 -5.02
CA ILE A 122 -21.46 -16.54 -6.36
C ILE A 122 -20.76 -15.19 -6.27
N ARG A 123 -19.91 -14.90 -7.25
CA ARG A 123 -19.27 -13.59 -7.45
C ARG A 123 -19.56 -13.12 -8.86
N GLU A 124 -19.56 -11.81 -9.07
CA GLU A 124 -19.51 -11.24 -10.42
C GLU A 124 -18.34 -11.82 -11.22
N SER A 125 -18.61 -12.22 -12.47
CA SER A 125 -17.56 -12.70 -13.37
C SER A 125 -16.82 -11.51 -13.98
N PRO A 126 -15.48 -11.51 -14.03
CA PRO A 126 -14.73 -10.49 -14.75
C PRO A 126 -15.01 -10.57 -16.26
N ILE A 127 -14.79 -9.45 -16.95
CA ILE A 127 -14.84 -9.42 -18.42
C ILE A 127 -13.66 -10.23 -18.97
N TRP A 128 -13.97 -11.30 -19.70
CA TRP A 128 -12.99 -12.05 -20.47
C TRP A 128 -12.74 -11.39 -21.84
N LYS A 129 -11.55 -11.57 -22.40
CA LYS A 129 -11.15 -10.98 -23.69
C LYS A 129 -10.75 -12.07 -24.68
N THR A 130 -11.14 -11.94 -25.93
CA THR A 130 -10.63 -12.80 -27.01
C THR A 130 -9.43 -12.17 -27.70
N SER A 131 -8.47 -12.98 -28.10
CA SER A 131 -7.39 -12.59 -29.00
C SER A 131 -7.31 -13.61 -30.14
N TYR A 132 -7.44 -13.13 -31.37
CA TYR A 132 -7.29 -13.96 -32.57
C TYR A 132 -5.98 -13.59 -33.26
N ARG A 133 -5.19 -14.60 -33.62
CA ARG A 133 -3.98 -14.45 -34.43
C ARG A 133 -4.10 -15.27 -35.69
N LEU A 134 -3.87 -14.63 -36.83
CA LEU A 134 -3.64 -15.33 -38.10
C LEU A 134 -2.14 -15.58 -38.21
N ILE A 135 -1.75 -16.85 -38.37
CA ILE A 135 -0.37 -17.27 -38.59
C ILE A 135 -0.29 -17.86 -40.00
N MET A 136 0.70 -17.42 -40.78
CA MET A 136 0.84 -17.75 -42.19
C MET A 136 2.33 -17.71 -42.54
N SER A 137 2.97 -18.89 -42.62
CA SER A 137 4.34 -19.00 -43.11
C SER A 137 4.40 -18.80 -44.64
N LYS A 138 5.61 -18.61 -45.19
CA LYS A 138 5.79 -18.46 -46.65
C LYS A 138 5.33 -19.69 -47.44
N GLU A 139 5.50 -20.88 -46.87
CA GLU A 139 5.06 -22.14 -47.46
C GLU A 139 3.53 -22.25 -47.41
N GLN A 140 2.92 -21.93 -46.27
CA GLN A 140 1.46 -21.88 -46.13
C GLN A 140 0.83 -20.85 -47.09
N ALA A 141 1.51 -19.73 -47.34
CA ALA A 141 1.07 -18.72 -48.30
C ALA A 141 1.09 -19.21 -49.76
N LEU A 142 2.04 -20.06 -50.14
CA LEU A 142 2.08 -20.72 -51.46
C LEU A 142 0.98 -21.78 -51.63
N GLU A 143 0.52 -22.37 -50.52
CA GLU A 143 -0.57 -23.36 -50.50
C GLU A 143 -1.96 -22.77 -50.22
N GLU A 144 -2.10 -21.43 -50.18
CA GLU A 144 -3.33 -20.71 -49.82
C GLU A 144 -3.91 -21.09 -48.44
N LYS A 145 -3.06 -21.55 -47.52
CA LYS A 145 -3.43 -21.97 -46.15
C LYS A 145 -3.06 -20.90 -45.13
N CYS A 146 -3.82 -20.85 -44.04
CA CYS A 146 -3.50 -20.05 -42.85
C CYS A 146 -3.99 -20.77 -41.58
N LEU A 147 -3.33 -20.51 -40.46
CA LEU A 147 -3.73 -21.00 -39.15
C LEU A 147 -4.39 -19.85 -38.36
N LEU A 148 -5.66 -20.02 -37.98
CA LEU A 148 -6.33 -19.10 -37.06
C LEU A 148 -6.22 -19.64 -35.62
N SER A 149 -5.47 -18.93 -34.78
CA SER A 149 -5.31 -19.25 -33.36
C SER A 149 -6.18 -18.30 -32.51
N GLY A 150 -7.21 -18.85 -31.87
CA GLY A 150 -8.08 -18.13 -30.94
C GLY A 150 -7.68 -18.38 -29.48
N TRP A 151 -7.50 -17.30 -28.71
CA TRP A 151 -7.19 -17.33 -27.28
C TRP A 151 -8.29 -16.64 -26.49
N SER A 152 -8.65 -17.22 -25.34
CA SER A 152 -9.43 -16.52 -24.31
C SER A 152 -8.52 -16.12 -23.17
N LEU A 153 -8.60 -14.85 -22.77
CA LEU A 153 -7.91 -14.29 -21.61
C LEU A 153 -8.95 -14.03 -20.52
N ILE A 154 -8.84 -14.81 -19.44
CA ILE A 154 -9.64 -14.69 -18.23
C ILE A 154 -8.71 -14.27 -17.08
N GLU A 155 -9.15 -13.31 -16.28
CA GLU A 155 -8.39 -12.81 -15.13
C GLU A 155 -8.93 -13.44 -13.83
N ASN A 156 -8.07 -14.07 -13.04
CA ASN A 156 -8.45 -14.56 -11.72
C ASN A 156 -8.48 -13.38 -10.74
N THR A 157 -9.67 -12.91 -10.39
CA THR A 157 -9.88 -11.80 -9.44
C THR A 157 -9.93 -12.26 -7.97
N THR A 158 -9.63 -13.53 -7.69
CA THR A 158 -9.65 -14.13 -6.35
C THR A 158 -8.24 -14.31 -5.78
N ASN A 159 -8.13 -14.35 -4.46
CA ASN A 159 -6.85 -14.56 -3.77
C ASN A 159 -6.50 -16.07 -3.61
N GLN A 160 -7.00 -16.91 -4.51
CA GLN A 160 -6.86 -18.37 -4.50
C GLN A 160 -6.57 -18.85 -5.91
N ASP A 161 -5.70 -19.85 -6.04
CA ASP A 161 -5.41 -20.47 -7.34
C ASP A 161 -6.63 -21.26 -7.84
N TRP A 162 -6.79 -21.30 -9.17
CA TRP A 162 -7.88 -22.03 -9.81
C TRP A 162 -7.45 -23.46 -10.13
N GLU A 163 -7.88 -24.40 -9.29
CA GLU A 163 -7.67 -25.83 -9.48
C GLU A 163 -9.00 -26.52 -9.81
N ASN A 164 -8.99 -27.43 -10.79
CA ASN A 164 -10.15 -28.24 -11.21
C ASN A 164 -11.43 -27.44 -11.51
N ILE A 165 -11.30 -26.30 -12.20
CA ILE A 165 -12.44 -25.45 -12.59
C ILE A 165 -13.12 -25.95 -13.87
N GLU A 166 -14.45 -25.79 -13.94
CA GLU A 166 -15.22 -25.87 -15.18
C GLU A 166 -15.52 -24.45 -15.66
N LEU A 167 -15.20 -24.13 -16.92
CA LEU A 167 -15.35 -22.79 -17.49
C LEU A 167 -16.23 -22.81 -18.74
N SER A 168 -17.38 -22.15 -18.68
CA SER A 168 -18.25 -21.89 -19.83
C SER A 168 -18.20 -20.41 -20.21
N LEU A 169 -17.83 -20.13 -21.46
CA LEU A 169 -17.74 -18.77 -22.01
C LEU A 169 -18.84 -18.56 -23.06
N VAL A 170 -19.75 -17.62 -22.81
CA VAL A 170 -20.86 -17.30 -23.71
C VAL A 170 -20.64 -15.94 -24.36
N ALA A 171 -20.63 -15.89 -25.69
CA ALA A 171 -20.56 -14.65 -26.45
C ALA A 171 -21.96 -14.01 -26.54
N GLY A 172 -22.36 -13.26 -25.51
CA GLY A 172 -23.67 -12.58 -25.49
C GLY A 172 -23.80 -11.51 -26.59
N MET A 173 -22.78 -10.66 -26.74
CA MET A 173 -22.66 -9.64 -27.79
C MET A 173 -21.18 -9.40 -28.12
N PRO A 174 -20.62 -9.99 -29.20
CA PRO A 174 -19.21 -9.75 -29.56
C PRO A 174 -19.01 -8.33 -30.09
N VAL A 175 -18.41 -7.46 -29.28
CA VAL A 175 -17.97 -6.12 -29.71
C VAL A 175 -16.54 -6.21 -30.22
N SER A 176 -16.35 -6.13 -31.54
CA SER A 176 -15.02 -6.07 -32.15
C SER A 176 -14.47 -4.64 -32.09
N PHE A 177 -13.34 -4.44 -31.41
CA PHE A 177 -12.64 -3.16 -31.32
C PHE A 177 -11.13 -3.30 -31.58
N LYS A 178 -10.51 -2.26 -32.12
CA LYS A 178 -9.04 -2.15 -32.18
C LYS A 178 -8.56 -1.46 -30.89
N TYR A 179 -7.53 -2.02 -30.26
CA TYR A 179 -6.96 -1.50 -29.01
C TYR A 179 -5.44 -1.40 -29.11
N GLU A 180 -4.89 -0.22 -28.81
CA GLU A 180 -3.45 0.02 -28.87
C GLU A 180 -2.77 -0.29 -27.54
N PHE A 181 -2.32 -1.54 -27.38
CA PHE A 181 -1.73 -2.04 -26.12
C PHE A 181 -0.45 -1.32 -25.66
N TYR A 182 0.25 -0.60 -26.55
CA TYR A 182 1.52 0.06 -26.25
C TYR A 182 1.41 1.57 -25.99
N GLN A 183 0.23 2.19 -26.16
CA GLN A 183 0.04 3.60 -25.83
C GLN A 183 -0.47 3.76 -24.39
N PRO A 184 0.28 4.43 -23.48
CA PRO A 184 -0.23 4.76 -22.16
C PRO A 184 -1.29 5.86 -22.25
N ILE A 185 -2.51 5.55 -21.81
CA ILE A 185 -3.61 6.53 -21.72
C ILE A 185 -3.44 7.36 -20.45
N PHE A 186 -3.14 8.65 -20.61
CA PHE A 186 -3.04 9.59 -19.49
C PHE A 186 -4.37 10.34 -19.27
N ILE A 187 -4.93 10.24 -18.06
CA ILE A 187 -6.11 10.99 -17.66
C ILE A 187 -5.66 12.32 -17.01
N GLN A 188 -6.11 13.46 -17.54
CA GLN A 188 -5.83 14.76 -16.93
C GLN A 188 -6.68 14.97 -15.67
N ARG A 189 -6.04 15.28 -14.54
CA ARG A 189 -6.74 15.63 -13.30
C ARG A 189 -7.25 17.07 -13.38
N PRO A 190 -8.51 17.37 -13.00
CA PRO A 190 -9.02 18.74 -12.99
C PRO A 190 -8.31 19.56 -11.91
N VAL A 191 -7.82 20.74 -12.29
CA VAL A 191 -7.20 21.69 -11.35
C VAL A 191 -8.30 22.57 -10.74
N ILE A 192 -8.72 22.23 -9.52
CA ILE A 192 -9.63 23.06 -8.73
C ILE A 192 -8.87 24.31 -8.29
N ARG A 193 -9.28 25.49 -8.80
CA ARG A 193 -8.76 26.78 -8.33
C ARG A 193 -9.67 27.33 -7.22
N PRO A 194 -9.13 27.89 -6.13
CA PRO A 194 -9.94 28.54 -5.10
C PRO A 194 -10.81 29.65 -5.70
N PRO A 195 -12.04 29.86 -5.19
CA PRO A 195 -12.87 30.96 -5.64
C PRO A 195 -12.17 32.29 -5.35
N ARG A 196 -11.93 33.08 -6.41
CA ARG A 196 -11.41 34.45 -6.25
C ARG A 196 -12.55 35.31 -5.72
N VAL A 197 -12.45 35.72 -4.46
CA VAL A 197 -13.29 36.79 -3.93
C VAL A 197 -12.96 38.05 -4.72
N LEU A 198 -13.95 38.64 -5.40
CA LEU A 198 -13.81 39.96 -5.99
C LEU A 198 -13.71 40.96 -4.83
N SER A 199 -12.56 41.59 -4.65
CA SER A 199 -12.41 42.64 -3.64
C SER A 199 -13.44 43.74 -3.89
N VAL A 200 -14.27 44.00 -2.88
CA VAL A 200 -15.24 45.09 -2.89
C VAL A 200 -14.46 46.40 -3.05
N LYS A 201 -14.76 47.18 -4.10
CA LYS A 201 -14.24 48.54 -4.23
C LYS A 201 -14.91 49.42 -3.18
N PRO A 202 -14.19 50.35 -2.53
CA PRO A 202 -14.81 51.37 -1.69
C PRO A 202 -15.83 52.17 -2.47
N THR A 203 -16.98 52.46 -1.86
CA THR A 203 -17.97 53.40 -2.40
C THR A 203 -17.42 54.82 -2.28
N GLU A 204 -17.55 55.63 -3.33
CA GLU A 204 -17.27 57.06 -3.25
C GLU A 204 -18.36 57.73 -2.41
N ILE A 205 -17.96 58.62 -1.49
CA ILE A 205 -18.88 59.37 -0.63
C ILE A 205 -19.16 60.69 -1.32
N GLU A 206 -20.43 60.93 -1.66
CA GLU A 206 -20.91 62.15 -2.28
C GLU A 206 -21.10 63.24 -1.22
N GLU A 207 -20.09 64.11 -1.03
CA GLU A 207 -20.28 65.54 -0.71
C GLU A 207 -18.95 66.28 -0.92
N GLY A 208 -19.01 67.43 -1.60
CA GLY A 208 -17.84 68.04 -2.23
C GLY A 208 -17.15 69.14 -1.43
N PHE A 209 -15.91 69.45 -1.85
CA PHE A 209 -15.30 70.78 -1.75
C PHE A 209 -14.40 71.01 -2.95
N GLU A 210 -14.74 71.97 -3.82
CA GLU A 210 -13.78 72.52 -4.77
C GLU A 210 -12.74 73.34 -4.03
N MET A 211 -11.45 73.12 -4.31
CA MET A 211 -10.42 74.17 -4.19
C MET A 211 -9.25 73.91 -5.14
N GLU A 212 -9.25 74.59 -6.29
CA GLU A 212 -8.15 74.75 -7.26
C GLU A 212 -6.87 75.44 -6.70
N LYS A 213 -6.66 75.44 -5.37
CA LYS A 213 -5.96 76.54 -4.68
C LYS A 213 -4.57 76.28 -4.09
N PHE A 214 -3.88 75.19 -4.48
CA PHE A 214 -2.53 74.90 -4.00
C PHE A 214 -1.59 74.31 -5.07
N ARG A 215 -1.55 74.90 -6.28
CA ARG A 215 -0.58 74.52 -7.34
C ARG A 215 0.79 75.22 -7.25
N ASP A 216 1.01 76.07 -6.24
CA ASP A 216 2.07 77.10 -6.29
C ASP A 216 3.32 76.81 -5.43
N TYR A 217 3.53 75.54 -5.03
CA TYR A 217 4.74 75.11 -4.30
C TYR A 217 5.49 73.99 -5.04
N GLU A 218 5.78 74.23 -6.31
CA GLU A 218 6.72 73.44 -7.11
C GLU A 218 8.15 73.94 -6.89
N MET A 219 9.00 73.08 -6.28
CA MET A 219 10.46 73.03 -6.39
C MET A 219 11.35 74.15 -5.79
N ALA A 220 12.26 73.72 -4.90
CA ALA A 220 13.65 74.19 -4.82
C ALA A 220 14.53 72.92 -4.68
N GLU A 221 15.20 72.42 -5.73
CA GLU A 221 16.56 72.82 -6.18
C GLU A 221 17.63 72.52 -5.09
N ILE A 222 18.72 71.76 -5.30
CA ILE A 222 19.86 72.01 -6.23
C ILE A 222 20.76 70.76 -6.44
N ALA A 223 21.11 70.49 -7.72
CA ALA A 223 22.36 69.93 -8.28
C ALA A 223 22.88 68.50 -7.90
N ALA A 224 23.74 67.84 -8.70
CA ALA A 224 24.56 68.33 -9.82
C ALA A 224 24.76 67.35 -11.02
N LYS A 225 25.12 67.93 -12.16
CA LYS A 225 25.75 67.39 -13.39
C LYS A 225 26.90 68.39 -13.77
N PRO A 226 27.77 68.21 -14.81
CA PRO A 226 27.65 67.32 -15.98
C PRO A 226 28.97 66.74 -16.60
N ALA A 227 28.78 66.00 -17.71
CA ALA A 227 29.64 65.93 -18.92
C ALA A 227 31.02 65.20 -18.81
N ALA A 228 31.60 64.67 -19.90
CA ALA A 228 31.36 64.95 -21.32
C ALA A 228 31.33 63.73 -22.27
N MET A 229 30.78 63.94 -23.47
CA MET A 229 30.51 62.95 -24.53
C MET A 229 31.28 63.31 -25.82
N ARG A 230 31.83 62.32 -26.54
CA ARG A 230 32.02 62.24 -28.02
C ARG A 230 32.80 60.95 -28.38
N LYS A 231 32.64 60.27 -29.53
CA LYS A 231 31.82 60.50 -30.75
C LYS A 231 31.60 59.15 -31.53
N LYS A 232 30.65 59.13 -32.48
CA LYS A 232 30.37 58.05 -33.48
C LYS A 232 31.57 57.89 -34.48
N ALA A 233 31.72 56.89 -35.37
CA ALA A 233 30.90 55.78 -35.92
C ALA A 233 31.89 54.65 -36.43
N LYS A 234 31.57 53.59 -37.21
CA LYS A 234 30.38 53.10 -37.96
C LYS A 234 30.45 51.54 -38.13
N MET A 235 29.55 50.97 -38.93
CA MET A 235 29.34 49.54 -39.25
C MET A 235 30.49 48.77 -39.96
N ARG A 236 30.54 47.45 -39.71
CA ARG A 236 30.64 46.41 -40.76
C ARG A 236 29.63 45.28 -40.48
N THR A 237 29.09 44.69 -41.53
CA THR A 237 28.16 43.55 -41.51
C THR A 237 28.90 42.23 -41.35
N GLY A 238 28.28 41.25 -40.68
CA GLY A 238 28.79 39.89 -40.51
C GLY A 238 27.70 38.95 -39.96
N VAL A 239 27.50 37.82 -40.63
CA VAL A 239 26.50 36.79 -40.27
C VAL A 239 26.95 36.03 -39.01
N PRO A 240 26.07 35.71 -38.04
CA PRO A 240 26.43 34.86 -36.90
C PRO A 240 26.70 33.40 -37.35
N PRO A 241 27.72 32.73 -36.79
CA PRO A 241 28.10 31.37 -37.19
C PRO A 241 27.10 30.29 -36.72
N PRO A 242 27.06 29.12 -37.39
CA PRO A 242 26.13 28.03 -37.09
C PRO A 242 26.48 27.26 -35.80
N ALA A 243 25.50 26.52 -35.28
CA ALA A 243 25.59 25.77 -34.03
C ALA A 243 26.57 24.56 -34.09
N PRO A 244 27.15 24.14 -32.96
CA PRO A 244 28.08 22.99 -32.91
C PRO A 244 27.41 21.65 -33.28
N GLY A 245 28.08 20.87 -34.12
CA GLY A 245 27.60 19.55 -34.56
C GLY A 245 27.99 18.39 -33.63
N ALA A 246 27.32 17.24 -33.84
CA ALA A 246 27.57 15.99 -33.13
C ALA A 246 28.86 15.27 -33.59
N PRO A 247 29.51 14.46 -32.73
CA PRO A 247 30.68 13.66 -33.09
C PRO A 247 30.31 12.37 -33.86
N PRO A 248 31.19 11.85 -34.75
CA PRO A 248 30.93 10.65 -35.54
C PRO A 248 31.41 9.32 -34.90
N ARG A 249 30.86 8.23 -35.45
CA ARG A 249 30.99 6.79 -35.14
C ARG A 249 32.37 6.25 -34.65
N GLY A 250 32.29 5.29 -33.73
CA GLY A 250 33.25 4.20 -33.54
C GLY A 250 32.54 2.98 -32.91
N ALA A 251 32.80 1.76 -33.40
CA ALA A 251 32.04 0.56 -33.01
C ALA A 251 32.78 -0.30 -31.97
N ILE A 252 32.08 -0.68 -30.89
CA ILE A 252 32.44 -1.80 -30.00
C ILE A 252 31.14 -2.54 -29.69
N GLY A 253 31.12 -3.86 -29.88
CA GLY A 253 29.92 -4.67 -29.72
C GLY A 253 29.63 -5.08 -28.28
N TYR A 254 28.35 -5.23 -27.96
CA TYR A 254 27.88 -6.04 -26.83
C TYR A 254 26.81 -7.01 -27.36
N GLY A 255 27.08 -8.31 -27.22
CA GLY A 255 26.14 -9.36 -27.60
C GLY A 255 25.00 -9.47 -26.60
N GLY A 256 23.80 -9.06 -27.01
CA GLY A 256 22.55 -9.43 -26.35
C GLY A 256 21.81 -10.43 -27.23
N MET A 257 21.88 -11.72 -26.90
CA MET A 257 21.25 -12.79 -27.68
C MET A 257 19.74 -12.79 -27.45
N GLN A 258 19.04 -11.86 -28.09
CA GLN A 258 17.59 -11.78 -28.07
C GLN A 258 17.03 -12.88 -28.97
N SER A 259 16.65 -14.00 -28.36
CA SER A 259 16.11 -15.17 -29.06
C SER A 259 14.72 -14.85 -29.63
N VAL A 260 14.71 -14.33 -30.86
CA VAL A 260 13.52 -14.39 -31.72
C VAL A 260 13.28 -15.88 -31.99
N MET A 261 12.25 -16.42 -31.35
CA MET A 261 11.83 -17.80 -31.57
C MET A 261 11.23 -17.88 -32.97
N ASP A 262 11.78 -18.75 -33.81
CA ASP A 262 11.36 -18.89 -35.21
C ASP A 262 9.89 -19.30 -35.30
N ASP A 263 9.19 -18.86 -36.35
CA ASP A 263 7.72 -19.03 -36.45
C ASP A 263 7.32 -20.52 -36.45
N ASP A 264 8.16 -21.40 -37.03
CA ASP A 264 7.97 -22.85 -37.02
C ASP A 264 8.17 -23.46 -35.62
N ALA A 265 9.09 -22.93 -34.81
CA ALA A 265 9.26 -23.36 -33.43
C ALA A 265 8.07 -22.92 -32.56
N LEU A 266 7.48 -21.76 -32.85
CA LEU A 266 6.26 -21.28 -32.21
C LEU A 266 5.06 -22.17 -32.61
N LEU A 267 4.97 -22.59 -33.88
CA LEU A 267 3.98 -23.53 -34.38
C LEU A 267 4.04 -24.89 -33.67
N GLU A 268 5.23 -25.49 -33.54
CA GLU A 268 5.42 -26.75 -32.80
C GLU A 268 5.07 -26.61 -31.31
N LYS A 269 5.40 -25.48 -30.69
CA LYS A 269 4.99 -25.19 -29.31
C LYS A 269 3.47 -25.14 -29.16
N VAL A 270 2.76 -24.49 -30.10
CA VAL A 270 1.28 -24.45 -30.10
C VAL A 270 0.68 -25.84 -30.30
N LYS A 271 1.22 -26.67 -31.21
CA LYS A 271 0.78 -28.07 -31.37
C LYS A 271 0.98 -28.88 -30.09
N SER A 272 2.13 -28.76 -29.43
CA SER A 272 2.43 -29.52 -28.20
C SER A 272 1.54 -29.14 -27.00
N GLN A 273 1.08 -27.89 -26.93
CA GLN A 273 0.11 -27.43 -25.93
C GLN A 273 -1.35 -27.76 -26.29
N THR A 274 -1.62 -28.04 -27.58
CA THR A 274 -2.94 -28.42 -28.08
C THR A 274 -3.04 -29.94 -28.27
N LYS A 275 -2.83 -30.68 -27.19
CA LYS A 275 -3.22 -32.10 -27.14
C LYS A 275 -4.63 -32.23 -26.61
N ILE A 276 -5.53 -32.68 -27.49
CA ILE A 276 -6.67 -33.53 -27.14
C ILE A 276 -6.14 -34.97 -27.12
#